data_AF-U6CZU3-F1
#
_entry.id   AF-U6CZU3-F1
#
_cell.length_a   1.000
_cell.length_b   1.000
_cell.length_c   1.000
_cell.angle_alpha   90.00
_cell.angle_beta   90.00
_cell.angle_gamma   90.00
#
_symmetry.space_group_name_H-M   'P 1'
#
loop_
_entity.id
_entity.type
_entity.pdbx_description
1 polymer ?
#
loop_
_entity_poly.entity_id
_entity_poly.type
_entity_poly.pdbx_seq_one_letter_code
_entity_poly.pdbx_strand_id
1 'polypeptide(L)' 'MPGVVELPTLEDLKVQEVKVSSSVLKAAAHHYGVQCDKPNKEFMLCRWEEKDPRRCLEEGKLVNKCALDFFR' A
#
# COMPACT_ATOMS: atom_id res chain seq x y z
N MET A 1 31.32 -9.82 8.68
CA MET A 1 30.14 -10.32 9.42
C MET A 1 28.91 -9.75 8.73
N PRO A 2 27.91 -10.55 8.33
CA PRO A 2 26.66 -9.97 7.84
C PRO A 2 26.04 -9.14 8.96
N GLY A 3 25.66 -7.90 8.65
CA GLY A 3 25.05 -6.97 9.61
C GLY A 3 23.64 -7.41 10.03
N VAL A 4 23.21 -6.97 11.21
CA VAL A 4 21.84 -7.21 11.69
C VAL A 4 20.85 -6.40 10.84
N VAL A 5 19.76 -7.03 10.42
CA VAL A 5 18.73 -6.39 9.58
C VAL A 5 17.77 -5.60 10.48
N GLU A 6 17.68 -4.28 10.28
CA GLU A 6 16.71 -3.44 10.99
C GLU A 6 15.31 -3.62 10.43
N LEU A 7 14.42 -4.27 11.18
CA LEU A 7 13.03 -4.49 10.79
C LEU A 7 12.11 -3.49 11.51
N PRO A 8 11.01 -3.07 10.86
CA PRO A 8 9.99 -2.26 11.51
C PRO A 8 9.31 -3.01 12.66
N THR A 9 8.67 -2.29 13.57
CA THR A 9 7.97 -2.90 14.69
C THR A 9 6.65 -3.53 14.22
N LEU A 10 6.08 -4.44 15.03
CA LEU A 10 4.77 -5.03 14.72
C LEU A 10 3.63 -4.01 14.74
N GLU A 11 3.81 -2.89 15.44
CA GLU A 11 2.82 -1.82 15.53
C GLU A 11 2.78 -1.00 14.23
N ASP A 12 3.93 -0.77 13.61
CA ASP A 12 4.05 -0.04 12.34
C ASP A 12 3.32 -0.74 11.18
N LEU A 13 3.20 -2.07 11.26
CA LEU A 13 2.57 -2.91 10.24
C LEU A 13 1.06 -3.08 10.44
N LYS A 14 0.51 -2.71 11.61
CA LYS A 14 -0.92 -2.86 11.88
C LYS A 14 -1.70 -1.78 11.15
N VAL A 15 -2.44 -2.19 10.13
CA VAL A 15 -3.34 -1.35 9.33
C VAL A 15 -4.70 -2.03 9.17
N GLN A 16 -5.75 -1.26 8.92
CA GLN A 16 -7.07 -1.83 8.61
C GLN A 16 -7.05 -2.48 7.23
N GLU A 17 -7.41 -3.76 7.13
CA GLU A 17 -7.35 -4.49 5.85
C GLU A 17 -8.57 -4.24 4.95
N VAL A 18 -8.34 -4.22 3.64
CA VAL A 18 -9.41 -4.21 2.62
C VAL A 18 -9.95 -5.63 2.43
N LYS A 19 -11.00 -5.98 3.19
CA LYS A 19 -11.58 -7.34 3.23
C LYS A 19 -12.61 -7.57 2.12
N VAL A 20 -12.15 -7.67 0.88
CA VAL A 20 -12.98 -8.01 -0.29
C VAL A 20 -12.37 -9.16 -1.09
N SER A 21 -13.20 -9.89 -1.83
CA SER A 21 -12.71 -10.96 -2.72
C SER A 21 -11.98 -10.38 -3.95
N SER A 22 -11.14 -11.20 -4.57
CA SER A 22 -10.45 -10.83 -5.81
C SER A 22 -11.39 -10.49 -6.96
N SER A 23 -12.57 -11.12 -7.01
CA SER A 23 -13.63 -10.82 -7.99
C SER A 23 -14.12 -9.37 -7.86
N VAL A 24 -14.35 -8.90 -6.62
CA VAL A 24 -14.80 -7.54 -6.35
C VAL A 24 -13.69 -6.53 -6.70
N LEU A 25 -12.45 -6.80 -6.27
CA LEU A 25 -11.31 -5.93 -6.62
C LEU A 25 -11.12 -5.81 -8.13
N LYS A 26 -11.21 -6.93 -8.85
CA LYS A 26 -11.02 -6.94 -10.30
C LYS A 26 -12.13 -6.17 -11.03
N ALA A 27 -13.39 -6.34 -10.59
CA ALA A 27 -14.52 -5.61 -11.16
C ALA A 27 -14.38 -4.09 -10.92
N ALA A 28 -13.90 -3.68 -9.74
CA ALA A 28 -13.73 -2.27 -9.39
C ALA A 28 -12.42 -1.65 -9.87
N ALA A 29 -11.46 -2.44 -10.38
CA ALA A 29 -10.09 -2.02 -10.66
C ALA A 29 -9.99 -0.78 -11.58
N HIS A 30 -10.82 -0.71 -12.62
CA HIS A 30 -10.83 0.44 -13.54
C HIS A 30 -11.28 1.73 -12.87
N HIS A 31 -12.26 1.65 -11.97
CA HIS A 31 -12.76 2.81 -11.23
C HIS A 31 -11.81 3.22 -10.10
N TYR A 32 -11.29 2.23 -9.37
CA TYR A 32 -10.29 2.42 -8.33
C TYR A 32 -9.02 3.08 -8.88
N GLY A 33 -8.54 2.62 -10.04
CA GLY A 33 -7.35 3.16 -10.68
C GLY A 33 -7.49 4.64 -11.05
N VAL A 34 -8.70 5.12 -11.35
CA VAL A 34 -8.95 6.55 -11.63
C VAL A 34 -9.05 7.36 -10.33
N GLN A 35 -9.77 6.86 -9.32
CA GLN A 35 -10.01 7.62 -8.09
C GLN A 35 -8.78 7.66 -7.15
N CYS A 36 -8.03 6.57 -7.05
CA CYS A 36 -6.88 6.43 -6.16
C CYS A 36 -5.54 6.51 -6.91
N ASP A 37 -5.48 7.09 -8.10
CA ASP A 37 -4.28 7.10 -8.95
C ASP A 37 -3.05 7.70 -8.23
N LYS A 38 -3.24 8.88 -7.61
CA LYS A 38 -2.16 9.64 -6.97
C LYS A 38 -1.42 8.85 -5.87
N PRO A 39 -2.07 8.38 -4.79
CA PRO A 39 -1.37 7.64 -3.74
C PRO A 39 -0.75 6.33 -4.25
N ASN A 40 -1.40 5.65 -5.20
CA ASN A 40 -0.85 4.43 -5.79
C ASN A 40 0.42 4.70 -6.59
N LYS A 41 0.44 5.75 -7.41
CA LYS A 41 1.63 6.12 -8.19
C LYS A 41 2.78 6.61 -7.33
N GLU A 42 2.51 7.38 -6.28
CA GLU A 42 3.52 7.82 -5.32
C GLU A 42 4.17 6.64 -4.59
N PHE A 43 3.36 5.67 -4.11
CA PHE A 43 3.87 4.43 -3.52
C PHE A 43 4.72 3.63 -4.51
N MET A 44 4.25 3.49 -5.76
CA MET A 44 4.99 2.76 -6.78
C MET A 44 6.31 3.47 -7.10
N LEU A 45 6.34 4.79 -7.21
CA LEU A 45 7.56 5.57 -7.44
C LEU A 45 8.57 5.35 -6.29
N CYS A 46 8.14 5.52 -5.04
CA CYS A 46 8.98 5.28 -3.85
C CYS A 46 9.58 3.87 -3.89
N ARG A 47 8.75 2.86 -4.15
CA ARG A 47 9.19 1.47 -4.19
C ARG A 47 10.23 1.20 -5.27
N TRP A 48 10.10 1.82 -6.43
CA TRP A 48 11.02 1.65 -7.55
C TRP A 48 12.36 2.37 -7.34
N GLU A 49 12.33 3.55 -6.72
CA GLU A 49 13.52 4.36 -6.44
C GLU A 49 14.32 3.79 -5.25
N GLU A 50 13.66 3.61 -4.11
CA GLU A 50 14.31 3.18 -2.86
C GLU A 50 14.69 1.69 -2.87
N LYS A 51 13.91 0.84 -3.58
CA LYS A 51 14.07 -0.62 -3.65
C LYS A 51 14.06 -1.34 -2.29
N ASP A 52 13.75 -0.63 -1.20
CA ASP A 52 13.54 -1.17 0.13
C ASP A 52 12.09 -0.92 0.57
N PRO A 53 11.26 -1.97 0.73
CA PRO A 53 9.86 -1.80 1.09
C PRO A 53 9.64 -1.16 2.47
N ARG A 54 10.64 -1.24 3.38
CA ARG A 54 10.52 -0.68 4.74
C ARG A 54 10.43 0.85 4.73
N ARG A 55 11.02 1.50 3.73
CA ARG A 55 11.04 2.96 3.60
C ARG A 55 9.74 3.53 3.03
N CYS A 56 8.99 2.72 2.29
CA CYS A 56 7.76 3.14 1.60
C CYS A 56 6.47 2.71 2.32
N LEU A 57 6.55 2.40 3.63
CA LEU A 57 5.40 1.90 4.40
C LEU A 57 4.32 2.96 4.60
N GLU A 58 4.72 4.23 4.74
CA GLU A 58 3.77 5.33 4.94
C GLU A 58 2.92 5.58 3.69
N GLU A 59 3.53 5.53 2.50
CA GLU A 59 2.84 5.61 1.22
C GLU A 59 1.91 4.39 1.04
N GLY A 60 2.35 3.21 1.49
CA GLY A 60 1.51 2.01 1.52
C GLY A 60 0.27 2.17 2.41
N LYS A 61 0.40 2.84 3.56
CA LYS A 61 -0.74 3.18 4.44
C LYS A 61 -1.72 4.12 3.74
N LEU A 62 -1.24 5.09 2.97
CA LEU A 62 -2.08 6.00 2.18
C LEU A 62 -2.84 5.27 1.07
N VAL A 63 -2.19 4.33 0.37
CA VAL A 63 -2.86 3.45 -0.61
C VAL A 63 -4.00 2.68 0.05
N ASN A 64 -3.72 2.05 1.19
CA ASN A 64 -4.69 1.27 1.92
C ASN A 64 -5.88 2.12 2.40
N LYS A 65 -5.61 3.33 2.91
CA LYS A 65 -6.64 4.30 3.29
C LYS A 65 -7.52 4.68 2.10
N CYS A 66 -6.94 4.98 0.94
CA CYS A 66 -7.70 5.32 -0.26
C CYS A 66 -8.59 4.16 -0.72
N ALA A 67 -8.09 2.92 -0.66
CA ALA A 67 -8.89 1.74 -0.97
C ALA A 67 -10.07 1.55 -0.02
N LEU A 68 -9.88 1.75 1.29
CA LEU A 68 -10.98 1.68 2.27
C LEU A 68 -12.02 2.75 2.03
N ASP A 69 -11.61 3.98 1.74
CA ASP A 69 -12.52 5.09 1.46
C ASP A 69 -13.26 4.88 0.12
N PHE A 70 -12.64 4.22 -0.87
CA PHE A 70 -13.26 3.88 -2.15
C PHE A 70 -14.35 2.80 -2.03
N PHE A 71 -14.18 1.82 -1.14
CA PHE A 71 -15.14 0.72 -0.93
C PHE A 71 -16.18 1.00 0.17
N ARG A 72 -16.11 2.15 0.84
CA ARG A 72 -17.09 2.60 1.83
C ARG A 72 -18.34 3.15 1.16
#